data_AF-A0AAV5SW99-F1
#
_entry.id   AF-A0AAV5SW99-F1
#
_cell.length_a   1.000
_cell.length_b   1.000
_cell.length_c   1.000
_cell.angle_alpha   90.00
_cell.angle_beta   90.00
_cell.angle_gamma   90.00
#
_symmetry.space_group_name_H-M   'P 1'
#
loop_
_entity.id
_entity.type
_entity.pdbx_description
1 polymer ?
#
loop_
_entity_poly.entity_id
_entity_poly.type
_entity_poly.pdbx_seq_one_letter_code
_entity_poly.pdbx_strand_id
1 'polypeptide(L)'
;SACLGWVTQLIPRAVTYYVSTALFFLFGLKMLHEGWHMSGSEGQEEFEEAQADVQQREMNMDSGKLLDMEAGAARADKNSAWAIFSFVSTIFVEAFTMTFLAEWGDRSQLTTIILGAREDIAGVIIGGVLGHALCTGIAVMGGKLVAQRISVRTVTLVGGVVFLIFALSAFIFNDVDQKPVIAA
;
A
#
# COMPACT_ATOMS: atom_id res chain seq x y z
N SER A 1 19.78 -5.59 -2.49
CA SER A 1 19.63 -4.74 -1.29
C SER A 1 20.92 -4.08 -0.77
N ALA A 2 21.98 -3.92 -1.57
CA ALA A 2 23.14 -3.09 -1.20
C ALA A 2 22.98 -1.62 -1.63
N CYS A 3 22.38 -1.38 -2.81
CA CYS A 3 22.19 -0.03 -3.37
C CYS A 3 21.19 0.83 -2.58
N LEU A 4 20.07 0.24 -2.14
CA LEU A 4 19.09 0.94 -1.28
C LEU A 4 19.62 1.21 0.13
N GLY A 5 20.45 0.31 0.69
CA GLY A 5 21.14 0.54 1.95
C GLY A 5 22.17 1.67 1.87
N TRP A 6 22.81 1.84 0.70
CA TRP A 6 23.70 2.97 0.44
C TRP A 6 22.94 4.30 0.26
N VAL A 7 21.76 4.26 -0.37
CA VAL A 7 20.86 5.42 -0.51
C VAL A 7 20.33 5.90 0.85
N THR A 8 19.93 5.00 1.74
CA THR A 8 19.45 5.38 3.07
C THR A 8 20.57 5.91 3.97
N GLN A 9 21.83 5.56 3.69
CA GLN A 9 23.01 6.14 4.33
C GLN A 9 23.37 7.53 3.80
N LEU A 10 22.87 7.92 2.61
CA LEU A 10 23.20 9.18 1.95
C LEU A 10 22.26 10.33 2.34
N ILE A 11 21.09 10.03 2.94
CA ILE A 11 20.13 11.06 3.35
C ILE A 11 20.36 11.41 4.83
N PRO A 12 20.81 12.65 5.15
CA PRO A 12 20.97 13.08 6.53
C PRO A 12 19.63 13.03 7.26
N ARG A 13 19.61 12.46 8.47
CA ARG A 13 18.38 12.31 9.29
C ARG A 13 17.66 13.64 9.51
N ALA A 14 18.42 14.73 9.64
CA ALA A 14 17.87 16.08 9.74
C ALA A 14 17.08 16.48 8.48
N VAL A 15 17.61 16.19 7.28
CA VAL A 15 16.93 16.50 6.01
C VAL A 15 15.65 15.68 5.89
N THR A 16 15.71 14.36 6.14
CA THR A 16 14.52 13.50 6.10
C THR A 16 13.42 14.02 7.01
N TYR A 17 13.78 14.49 8.19
CA TYR A 17 12.85 14.97 9.20
C TYR A 17 12.21 16.32 8.83
N TYR A 18 13.00 17.31 8.40
CA TYR A 18 12.45 18.61 7.98
C TYR A 18 11.58 18.44 6.73
N VAL A 19 12.02 17.60 5.80
CA VAL A 19 11.27 17.28 4.59
C VAL A 19 9.97 16.55 4.94
N SER A 20 9.99 15.55 5.82
CA SER A 20 8.76 14.84 6.22
C SER A 20 7.78 15.75 6.96
N THR A 21 8.28 16.61 7.85
CA THR A 21 7.44 17.57 8.58
C THR A 21 6.79 18.56 7.63
N ALA A 22 7.55 19.12 6.68
CA ALA A 22 7.02 20.02 5.66
C ALA A 22 6.01 19.31 4.75
N LEU A 23 6.31 18.08 4.30
CA LEU A 23 5.41 17.29 3.46
C LEU A 23 4.09 17.00 4.17
N PHE A 24 4.13 16.49 5.40
CA PHE A 24 2.91 16.21 6.17
C PHE A 24 2.09 17.47 6.44
N PHE A 25 2.74 18.60 6.72
CA PHE A 25 2.03 19.86 6.93
C PHE A 25 1.34 20.35 5.64
N LEU A 26 2.06 20.38 4.51
CA LEU A 26 1.53 20.84 3.22
C LEU A 26 0.43 19.92 2.70
N PHE A 27 0.63 18.60 2.74
CA PHE A 27 -0.40 17.64 2.35
C PHE A 27 -1.61 17.69 3.28
N GLY A 28 -1.39 17.82 4.58
CA GLY A 28 -2.46 17.94 5.57
C GLY A 28 -3.36 19.15 5.30
N LEU A 29 -2.76 20.33 5.07
CA LEU A 29 -3.49 21.55 4.71
C LEU A 29 -4.19 21.45 3.36
N LYS A 30 -3.53 20.91 2.34
CA LYS A 30 -4.12 20.71 1.01
C LYS A 30 -5.35 19.81 1.10
N MET A 31 -5.24 18.65 1.76
CA MET A 31 -6.36 17.71 1.92
C MET A 31 -7.50 18.32 2.73
N LEU A 32 -7.22 19.12 3.75
CA LEU A 32 -8.27 19.78 4.52
C LEU A 32 -9.00 20.85 3.68
N HIS A 33 -8.26 21.61 2.89
CA HIS A 33 -8.83 22.59 1.95
C HIS A 33 -9.71 21.90 0.89
N GLU A 34 -9.20 20.84 0.28
CA GLU A 34 -9.89 20.04 -0.73
C GLU A 34 -11.16 19.40 -0.17
N GLY A 35 -11.06 18.72 0.99
CA GLY A 35 -12.22 18.14 1.67
C GLY A 35 -13.25 19.15 2.16
N TRP A 36 -12.88 20.43 2.39
CA TRP A 36 -13.83 21.48 2.71
C TRP A 36 -14.57 22.00 1.48
N HIS A 37 -13.87 22.11 0.34
CA HIS A 37 -14.43 22.57 -0.93
C HIS A 37 -15.25 21.51 -1.67
N MET A 38 -15.08 20.22 -1.35
CA MET A 38 -15.90 19.14 -1.88
C MET A 38 -17.37 19.30 -1.47
N SER A 39 -18.24 19.61 -2.43
CA SER A 39 -19.68 19.57 -2.23
C SER A 39 -20.16 18.12 -2.06
N GLY A 40 -21.26 17.90 -1.34
CA GLY A 40 -21.69 16.54 -0.94
C GLY A 40 -22.00 15.57 -2.09
N SER A 41 -22.22 16.07 -3.31
CA SER A 41 -22.50 15.28 -4.51
C SER A 41 -21.27 15.04 -5.40
N GLU A 42 -20.30 15.96 -5.42
CA GLU A 42 -19.11 15.89 -6.30
C GLU A 42 -18.21 14.70 -5.93
N GLY A 43 -17.94 14.51 -4.63
CA GLY A 43 -17.14 13.36 -4.18
C GLY A 43 -17.84 12.01 -4.35
N GLN A 44 -19.16 12.00 -4.57
CA GLN A 44 -19.91 10.78 -4.89
C GLN A 44 -19.82 10.49 -6.40
N GLU A 45 -19.90 11.53 -7.23
CA GLU A 45 -19.75 11.46 -8.69
C GLU A 45 -18.32 11.03 -9.09
N GLU A 46 -17.28 11.59 -8.47
CA GLU A 46 -15.89 11.15 -8.68
C GLU A 46 -15.66 9.70 -8.28
N PHE A 47 -16.31 9.23 -7.20
CA PHE A 47 -16.19 7.84 -6.78
C PHE A 47 -16.92 6.89 -7.72
N GLU A 48 -18.10 7.28 -8.21
CA GLU A 48 -18.89 6.51 -9.18
C GLU A 48 -18.18 6.44 -10.54
N GLU A 49 -17.58 7.55 -10.99
CA GLU A 49 -16.72 7.58 -12.18
C GLU A 49 -15.48 6.70 -12.02
N ALA A 50 -14.77 6.81 -10.89
CA ALA A 50 -13.61 5.96 -10.61
C ALA A 50 -13.99 4.47 -10.54
N GLN A 51 -15.14 4.14 -9.96
CA GLN A 51 -15.65 2.77 -9.92
C GLN A 51 -16.03 2.26 -11.31
N ALA A 52 -16.62 3.11 -12.15
CA ALA A 52 -16.93 2.79 -13.54
C ALA A 52 -15.66 2.57 -14.39
N ASP A 53 -14.62 3.40 -14.23
CA ASP A 53 -13.33 3.22 -14.91
C ASP A 53 -12.65 1.91 -14.48
N VAL A 54 -12.64 1.59 -13.18
CA VAL A 54 -12.08 0.32 -12.68
C VAL A 54 -12.84 -0.87 -13.25
N GLN A 55 -14.18 -0.85 -13.25
CA GLN A 55 -14.99 -1.93 -13.80
C GLN A 55 -14.78 -2.08 -15.32
N GLN A 56 -14.66 -0.98 -16.04
CA GLN A 56 -14.37 -0.98 -17.48
C GLN A 56 -12.97 -1.56 -17.76
N ARG A 57 -11.98 -1.24 -16.94
CA ARG A 57 -10.63 -1.83 -17.04
C ARG A 57 -10.61 -3.31 -16.71
N GLU A 58 -11.38 -3.75 -15.70
CA GLU A 58 -11.54 -5.18 -15.41
C GLU A 58 -12.16 -5.92 -16.61
N MET A 59 -13.22 -5.38 -17.21
CA MET A 59 -13.84 -5.95 -18.41
C MET A 59 -12.90 -6.01 -19.61
N ASN A 60 -12.08 -4.97 -19.82
CA ASN A 60 -11.08 -4.94 -20.88
C ASN A 60 -9.92 -5.91 -20.62
N MET A 61 -9.50 -6.07 -19.36
CA MET A 61 -8.47 -7.02 -18.95
C MET A 61 -8.97 -8.47 -19.13
N ASP A 62 -10.22 -8.74 -18.79
CA ASP A 62 -10.86 -10.05 -18.98
C ASP A 62 -11.09 -10.33 -20.48
N SER A 63 -11.55 -9.35 -21.26
CA SER A 63 -11.75 -9.47 -22.71
C SER A 63 -10.44 -9.65 -23.47
N GLY A 64 -9.38 -8.92 -23.12
CA GLY A 64 -8.05 -9.08 -23.71
C GLY A 64 -7.46 -10.45 -23.43
N LYS A 65 -7.69 -11.00 -22.24
CA LYS A 65 -7.29 -12.36 -21.87
C LYS A 65 -8.17 -13.44 -22.51
N LEU A 66 -9.46 -13.20 -22.67
CA LEU A 66 -10.39 -14.08 -23.41
C LEU A 66 -10.02 -14.17 -24.89
N LEU A 67 -9.62 -13.06 -25.51
CA LEU A 67 -9.12 -13.02 -26.89
C LEU A 67 -7.80 -13.79 -27.05
N ASP A 68 -6.87 -13.66 -26.11
CA ASP A 68 -5.65 -14.49 -26.08
C ASP A 68 -5.97 -15.98 -25.87
N MET A 69 -7.04 -16.29 -25.14
CA MET A 69 -7.53 -17.65 -24.94
C MET A 69 -8.23 -18.23 -26.17
N GLU A 70 -8.92 -17.39 -26.97
CA GLU A 70 -9.57 -17.77 -28.23
C GLU A 70 -8.56 -17.96 -29.37
N ALA A 71 -7.51 -17.14 -29.43
CA ALA A 71 -6.40 -17.31 -30.37
C ALA A 71 -5.59 -18.60 -30.13
N GLY A 72 -5.66 -19.17 -28.92
CA GLY A 72 -5.10 -20.48 -28.57
C GLY A 72 -6.02 -21.68 -28.84
N ALA A 73 -7.27 -21.48 -29.28
CA ALA A 73 -8.30 -22.52 -29.40
C ALA A 73 -8.21 -23.37 -30.68
N ALA A 74 -7.04 -23.49 -31.31
CA ALA A 74 -6.79 -24.45 -32.39
C ALA A 74 -6.34 -25.85 -31.89
N ARG A 75 -6.34 -26.12 -30.57
CA ARG A 75 -6.17 -27.49 -30.02
C ARG A 75 -7.07 -27.75 -28.82
N ALA A 76 -7.87 -28.80 -28.95
CA ALA A 76 -8.92 -29.19 -28.03
C ALA A 76 -8.44 -29.83 -26.71
N ASP A 77 -9.26 -29.61 -25.68
CA ASP A 77 -9.60 -30.55 -24.60
C ASP A 77 -8.64 -30.71 -23.40
N LYS A 78 -8.44 -29.63 -22.60
CA LYS A 78 -8.03 -29.68 -21.18
C LYS A 78 -8.38 -28.39 -20.39
N ASN A 79 -9.50 -27.73 -20.76
CA ASN A 79 -9.59 -26.27 -20.71
C ASN A 79 -10.03 -25.64 -19.37
N SER A 80 -10.73 -26.33 -18.47
CA SER A 80 -11.15 -25.67 -17.20
C SER A 80 -10.00 -25.50 -16.22
N ALA A 81 -9.13 -26.50 -16.07
CA ALA A 81 -7.99 -26.43 -15.16
C ALA A 81 -6.90 -25.47 -15.68
N TRP A 82 -6.68 -25.41 -16.99
CA TRP A 82 -5.68 -24.53 -17.58
C TRP A 82 -6.14 -23.06 -17.62
N ALA A 83 -7.43 -22.80 -17.85
CA ALA A 83 -8.01 -21.46 -17.72
C ALA A 83 -7.98 -20.96 -16.26
N ILE A 84 -8.38 -21.80 -15.29
CA ILE A 84 -8.28 -21.47 -13.87
C ILE A 84 -6.82 -21.25 -13.47
N PHE A 85 -5.88 -22.09 -13.91
CA PHE A 85 -4.46 -21.95 -13.60
C PHE A 85 -3.85 -20.68 -14.24
N SER A 86 -4.24 -20.33 -15.47
CA SER A 86 -3.79 -19.10 -16.16
C SER A 86 -4.34 -17.83 -15.50
N PHE A 87 -5.62 -17.84 -15.13
CA PHE A 87 -6.29 -16.74 -14.42
C PHE A 87 -5.71 -16.54 -13.01
N VAL A 88 -5.61 -17.63 -12.24
CA VAL A 88 -4.97 -17.63 -10.92
C VAL A 88 -3.53 -17.16 -11.03
N SER A 89 -2.77 -17.62 -12.04
CA SER A 89 -1.38 -17.21 -12.23
C SER A 89 -1.25 -15.71 -12.53
N THR A 90 -2.16 -15.11 -13.30
CA THR A 90 -2.03 -13.67 -13.62
C THR A 90 -2.36 -12.79 -12.43
N ILE A 91 -3.49 -13.06 -11.74
CA ILE A 91 -3.85 -12.32 -10.52
C ILE A 91 -2.82 -12.54 -9.43
N PHE A 92 -2.30 -13.77 -9.31
CA PHE A 92 -1.23 -14.09 -8.37
C PHE A 92 0.04 -13.29 -8.69
N VAL A 93 0.51 -13.27 -9.94
CA VAL A 93 1.72 -12.51 -10.32
C VAL A 93 1.52 -11.02 -10.11
N GLU A 94 0.35 -10.46 -10.41
CA GLU A 94 0.03 -9.06 -10.21
C GLU A 94 0.01 -8.70 -8.71
N ALA A 95 -0.78 -9.42 -7.91
CA ALA A 95 -0.87 -9.20 -6.47
C ALA A 95 0.46 -9.46 -5.76
N PHE A 96 1.19 -10.50 -6.18
CA PHE A 96 2.54 -10.80 -5.70
C PHE A 96 3.49 -9.66 -6.03
N THR A 97 3.53 -9.19 -7.28
CA THR A 97 4.44 -8.11 -7.69
C THR A 97 4.10 -6.80 -6.97
N MET A 98 2.82 -6.45 -6.86
CA MET A 98 2.38 -5.25 -6.14
C MET A 98 2.77 -5.32 -4.66
N THR A 99 2.48 -6.44 -3.98
CA THR A 99 2.78 -6.62 -2.55
C THR A 99 4.30 -6.71 -2.32
N PHE A 100 5.01 -7.47 -3.14
CA PHE A 100 6.45 -7.65 -3.05
C PHE A 100 7.21 -6.34 -3.24
N LEU A 101 6.81 -5.51 -4.23
CA LEU A 101 7.40 -4.20 -4.43
C LEU A 101 7.05 -3.23 -3.28
N ALA A 102 5.80 -3.26 -2.80
CA ALA A 102 5.36 -2.42 -1.69
C ALA A 102 6.10 -2.74 -0.37
N GLU A 103 6.37 -4.02 -0.11
CA GLU A 103 7.07 -4.49 1.08
C GLU A 103 8.57 -4.70 0.86
N TRP A 104 9.11 -4.35 -0.32
CA TRP A 104 10.52 -4.60 -0.63
C TRP A 104 11.42 -3.79 0.31
N GLY A 105 12.17 -4.49 1.16
CA GLY A 105 13.14 -3.87 2.06
C GLY A 105 12.51 -3.23 3.29
N ASP A 106 11.29 -3.62 3.64
CA ASP A 106 10.67 -3.24 4.90
C ASP A 106 11.38 -3.89 6.11
N ARG A 107 11.23 -3.27 7.29
CA ARG A 107 11.80 -3.73 8.56
C ARG A 107 11.30 -5.10 8.98
N SER A 108 10.11 -5.50 8.54
CA SER A 108 9.59 -6.86 8.70
C SER A 108 10.55 -7.91 8.14
N GLN A 109 11.21 -7.65 7.00
CA GLN A 109 12.17 -8.59 6.41
C GLN A 109 13.41 -8.83 7.30
N LEU A 110 13.98 -7.75 7.84
CA LEU A 110 15.11 -7.85 8.79
C LEU A 110 14.70 -8.54 10.09
N THR A 111 13.50 -8.23 10.58
CA THR A 111 12.96 -8.82 11.81
C THR A 111 12.80 -10.33 11.64
N THR A 112 12.26 -10.79 10.52
CA THR A 112 12.10 -12.22 10.20
C THR A 112 13.43 -12.94 10.10
N ILE A 113 14.46 -12.34 9.48
CA ILE A 113 15.82 -12.94 9.41
C ILE A 113 16.42 -13.08 10.80
N ILE A 114 16.34 -12.03 11.63
CA ILE A 114 16.89 -12.04 12.99
C ILE A 114 16.13 -13.05 13.87
N LEU A 115 14.81 -13.11 13.75
CA LEU A 115 13.98 -14.02 14.53
C LEU A 115 14.21 -15.47 14.11
N GLY A 116 14.29 -15.75 12.80
CA GLY A 116 14.62 -17.09 12.27
C GLY A 116 16.05 -17.54 12.57
N ALA A 117 16.96 -16.61 12.89
CA ALA A 117 18.31 -16.94 13.37
C ALA A 117 18.35 -17.27 14.88
N ARG A 118 17.33 -16.88 15.64
CA ARG A 118 17.27 -17.06 17.11
C ARG A 118 16.27 -18.13 17.56
N GLU A 119 15.22 -18.35 16.79
CA GLU A 119 14.10 -19.24 17.10
C GLU A 119 13.94 -20.32 16.03
N ASP A 120 13.02 -21.27 16.25
CA ASP A 120 12.70 -22.29 15.25
C ASP A 120 12.15 -21.67 13.95
N ILE A 121 12.80 -22.00 12.84
CA ILE A 121 12.51 -21.44 11.51
C ILE A 121 11.06 -21.76 11.10
N ALA A 122 10.55 -22.97 11.40
CA ALA A 122 9.19 -23.34 11.04
C ALA A 122 8.17 -22.53 11.85
N GLY A 123 8.43 -22.29 13.14
CA GLY A 123 7.63 -21.42 13.98
C GLY A 123 7.56 -19.98 13.47
N VAL A 124 8.69 -19.42 13.03
CA VAL A 124 8.77 -18.05 12.49
C VAL A 124 8.01 -17.93 11.17
N ILE A 125 8.15 -18.90 10.26
CA ILE A 125 7.44 -18.91 8.98
C ILE A 125 5.93 -19.01 9.21
N ILE A 126 5.47 -19.95 10.03
CA ILE A 126 4.03 -20.15 10.28
C ILE A 126 3.44 -18.90 10.97
N GLY A 127 4.12 -18.37 11.98
CA GLY A 127 3.68 -17.15 12.67
C GLY A 127 3.62 -15.94 11.75
N GLY A 128 4.65 -15.74 10.91
CA GLY A 128 4.70 -14.65 9.93
C GLY A 128 3.58 -14.76 8.88
N VAL A 129 3.37 -15.95 8.32
CA VAL A 129 2.31 -16.20 7.33
C VAL A 129 0.93 -15.96 7.95
N LEU A 130 0.66 -16.50 9.15
CA LEU A 130 -0.63 -16.31 9.82
C LEU A 130 -0.87 -14.84 10.20
N GLY A 131 0.16 -14.15 10.70
CA GLY A 131 0.07 -12.73 11.03
C GLY A 131 -0.24 -11.87 9.80
N HIS A 132 0.50 -12.06 8.70
CA HIS A 132 0.25 -11.34 7.45
C HIS A 132 -1.12 -11.68 6.85
N ALA A 133 -1.52 -12.95 6.86
CA ALA A 133 -2.81 -13.37 6.35
C ALA A 133 -3.96 -12.72 7.13
N LEU A 134 -3.86 -12.67 8.47
CA LEU A 134 -4.84 -12.00 9.31
C LEU A 134 -4.89 -10.50 9.07
N CYS A 135 -3.74 -9.83 9.03
CA CYS A 135 -3.64 -8.39 8.76
C CYS A 135 -4.26 -8.04 7.40
N THR A 136 -3.89 -8.79 6.36
CA THR A 136 -4.40 -8.59 4.99
C THR A 136 -5.90 -8.86 4.93
N GLY A 137 -6.38 -9.93 5.57
CA GLY A 137 -7.80 -10.26 5.63
C GLY A 137 -8.62 -9.15 6.28
N ILE A 138 -8.14 -8.60 7.41
CA ILE A 138 -8.80 -7.47 8.09
C ILE A 138 -8.76 -6.22 7.21
N ALA A 139 -7.64 -5.93 6.55
CA ALA A 139 -7.52 -4.78 5.66
C ALA A 139 -8.49 -4.86 4.47
N VAL A 140 -8.64 -6.03 3.85
CA VAL A 140 -9.57 -6.23 2.72
C VAL A 140 -11.03 -6.11 3.19
N MET A 141 -11.39 -6.75 4.30
CA MET A 141 -12.75 -6.66 4.86
C MET A 141 -13.08 -5.24 5.32
N GLY A 142 -12.16 -4.60 6.03
CA GLY A 142 -12.28 -3.22 6.50
C GLY A 142 -12.35 -2.23 5.34
N GLY A 143 -11.49 -2.39 4.33
CA GLY A 143 -11.47 -1.57 3.13
C GLY A 143 -12.80 -1.63 2.38
N LYS A 144 -13.38 -2.82 2.20
CA LYS A 144 -14.69 -2.98 1.54
C LYS A 144 -15.82 -2.30 2.32
N LEU A 145 -15.82 -2.41 3.65
CA LEU A 145 -16.82 -1.76 4.50
C LEU A 145 -16.67 -0.23 4.52
N VAL A 146 -15.43 0.26 4.58
CA VAL A 146 -15.10 1.69 4.56
C VAL A 146 -15.48 2.30 3.22
N ALA A 147 -15.11 1.67 2.10
CA ALA A 147 -15.42 2.15 0.76
C ALA A 147 -16.92 2.27 0.48
N GLN A 148 -17.74 1.41 1.08
CA GLN A 148 -19.19 1.43 0.86
C GLN A 148 -19.98 2.36 1.80
N ARG A 149 -19.37 2.81 2.91
CA ARG A 149 -20.09 3.54 3.97
C ARG A 149 -19.52 4.93 4.26
N ILE A 150 -18.32 5.25 3.80
CA ILE A 150 -17.62 6.51 4.10
C ILE A 150 -17.41 7.27 2.80
N SER A 151 -17.88 8.52 2.74
CA SER A 151 -17.70 9.39 1.58
C SER A 151 -16.24 9.79 1.40
N VAL A 152 -15.82 10.00 0.15
CA VAL A 152 -14.46 10.47 -0.21
C VAL A 152 -14.10 11.75 0.55
N ARG A 153 -15.07 12.64 0.72
CA ARG A 153 -14.93 13.85 1.54
C ARG A 153 -14.48 13.57 2.98
N THR A 154 -15.11 12.58 3.62
CA THR A 154 -14.78 12.21 5.00
C THR A 154 -13.36 11.63 5.08
N VAL A 155 -13.00 10.75 4.14
CA VAL A 155 -11.65 10.18 4.07
C VAL A 155 -10.60 11.27 3.86
N THR A 156 -10.88 12.24 3.00
CA THR A 156 -9.97 13.34 2.67
C THR A 156 -9.79 14.29 3.86
N LEU A 157 -10.87 14.66 4.55
CA LEU A 157 -10.81 15.48 5.77
C LEU A 157 -10.05 14.77 6.90
N VAL A 158 -10.38 13.50 7.17
CA VAL A 158 -9.71 12.71 8.21
C VAL A 158 -8.23 12.52 7.89
N GLY A 159 -7.90 12.19 6.64
CA GLY A 159 -6.51 12.08 6.17
C GLY A 159 -5.72 13.38 6.35
N GLY A 160 -6.34 14.52 6.01
CA GLY A 160 -5.75 15.83 6.24
C GLY A 160 -5.44 16.10 7.71
N VAL A 161 -6.39 15.81 8.61
CA VAL A 161 -6.20 15.95 10.06
C VAL A 161 -5.08 15.03 10.57
N VAL A 162 -5.05 13.76 10.13
CA VAL A 162 -3.99 12.81 10.51
C VAL A 162 -2.62 13.28 10.07
N PHE A 163 -2.49 13.82 8.85
CA PHE A 163 -1.23 14.39 8.39
C PHE A 163 -0.79 15.62 9.19
N LEU A 164 -1.72 16.50 9.59
CA LEU A 164 -1.40 17.62 10.48
C LEU A 164 -0.96 17.14 11.87
N ILE A 165 -1.58 16.09 12.41
CA ILE A 165 -1.14 15.47 13.67
C ILE A 165 0.28 14.91 13.53
N PHE A 166 0.61 14.24 12.42
CA PHE A 166 1.98 13.76 12.18
C PHE A 166 2.97 14.90 12.02
N ALA A 167 2.61 16.00 11.37
CA ALA A 167 3.46 17.18 11.26
C ALA A 167 3.72 17.82 12.64
N LEU A 168 2.68 17.97 13.47
CA LEU A 168 2.81 18.50 14.83
C LEU A 168 3.61 17.57 15.74
N SER A 169 3.32 16.27 15.68
CA SER A 169 4.07 15.24 16.40
C SER A 169 5.54 15.32 16.02
N ALA A 170 5.86 15.26 14.72
CA ALA A 170 7.22 15.42 14.23
C ALA A 170 7.83 16.69 14.83
N PHE A 171 7.20 17.85 14.65
CA PHE A 171 7.68 19.15 15.13
C PHE A 171 7.95 19.21 16.64
N ILE A 172 7.09 18.62 17.48
CA ILE A 172 7.25 18.61 18.95
C ILE A 172 8.38 17.67 19.38
N PHE A 173 8.53 16.50 18.74
CA PHE A 173 9.61 15.57 19.04
C PHE A 173 11.01 16.08 18.62
N ASN A 174 11.11 17.25 17.97
CA ASN A 174 12.37 17.89 17.58
C ASN A 174 13.25 18.28 18.78
N ASP A 175 12.64 18.74 19.88
CA ASP A 175 13.38 19.31 21.01
C ASP A 175 14.08 18.27 21.90
N VAL A 176 13.89 16.96 21.66
CA VAL A 176 14.47 15.89 22.48
C VAL A 176 15.79 15.35 21.91
N ASP A 177 16.02 15.46 20.60
CA ASP A 177 17.17 14.84 19.92
C ASP A 177 18.29 15.83 19.52
N GLN A 178 18.17 17.11 19.90
CA GLN A 178 19.23 18.10 19.66
C GLN A 178 20.32 18.04 20.75
N LYS A 179 20.91 16.86 20.97
CA LYS A 179 22.27 16.77 21.50
C LYS A 179 23.22 16.45 20.35
N PRO A 180 24.23 17.28 20.09
CA PRO A 180 25.20 16.99 19.05
C PRO A 180 25.90 15.67 19.38
N VAL A 181 25.79 14.68 18.49
CA VAL A 181 26.74 13.56 18.42
C VAL A 181 28.04 14.11 17.84
N ILE A 182 28.71 14.98 18.61
CA ILE A 182 30.10 15.36 18.43
C ILE A 182 30.73 15.38 19.83
N ALA A 183 30.99 14.18 20.37
CA ALA A 183 32.02 13.91 21.38
C ALA A 183 31.97 12.41 21.75
N ALA A 184 32.76 11.60 21.04
CA ALA A 184 33.56 10.48 21.56
C ALA A 184 34.21 9.75 20.38
#